data_AF-A0A1P8YIQ1-F1
#
_entry.id   AF-A0A1P8YIQ1-F1
#
_cell.length_a   1.000
_cell.length_b   1.000
_cell.length_c   1.000
_cell.angle_alpha   90.00
_cell.angle_beta   90.00
_cell.angle_gamma   90.00
#
_symmetry.space_group_name_H-M   'P 1'
#
loop_
_entity.id
_entity.type
_entity.pdbx_description
1 polymer ?
#
loop_
_entity_poly.entity_id
_entity_poly.type
_entity_poly.pdbx_seq_one_letter_code
_entity_poly.pdbx_strand_id
1 'polypeptide(L)'
;MIFGRKKKAADEDLDQFEDLRDDVDAQAESDEFDEFDVEERPEGGPYDRDELDDPEGAAQSRLDLGSVQVPLPEGGQIQVEMAQDGTPQAVHLVTEHGRVTIAAYAAPKSPGQWREVAGDLAESLRADQAEISVQTGPWGRELHAVTRTPTCASSASTARAG
;
A
#
# COMPACT_ATOMS: atom_id res chain seq x y z
N MET A 1 43.75 42.00 -8.31
CA MET A 1 43.72 40.79 -7.46
C MET A 1 42.27 40.62 -7.00
N ILE A 2 41.53 39.72 -7.63
CA ILE A 2 41.24 38.35 -7.15
C ILE A 2 40.11 38.38 -6.11
N PHE A 3 38.93 37.89 -6.49
CA PHE A 3 38.13 36.86 -5.81
C PHE A 3 36.79 36.68 -6.56
N GLY A 4 36.74 35.71 -7.47
CA GLY A 4 35.50 35.19 -8.02
C GLY A 4 34.94 34.11 -7.10
N ARG A 5 33.65 34.19 -6.76
CA ARG A 5 32.90 33.05 -6.20
C ARG A 5 31.82 32.65 -7.20
N LYS A 6 31.99 31.44 -7.72
CA LYS A 6 31.02 30.64 -8.46
C LYS A 6 29.71 30.55 -7.67
N LYS A 7 28.59 30.95 -8.28
CA LYS A 7 27.23 30.55 -7.90
C LYS A 7 26.50 30.19 -9.19
N LYS A 8 26.54 28.90 -9.54
CA LYS A 8 25.79 28.30 -10.66
C LYS A 8 25.81 26.79 -10.48
N ALA A 9 24.86 26.27 -9.69
CA ALA A 9 24.55 24.83 -9.54
C ALA A 9 23.34 24.58 -8.60
N ALA A 10 22.43 25.54 -8.42
CA ALA A 10 21.31 25.39 -7.47
C ALA A 10 19.96 25.92 -8.00
N ASP A 11 19.93 26.35 -9.27
CA ASP A 11 18.70 26.76 -9.96
C ASP A 11 18.04 25.55 -10.66
N GLU A 12 18.84 24.66 -11.26
CA GLU A 12 18.33 23.58 -12.13
C GLU A 12 17.57 22.47 -11.39
N ASP A 13 17.82 22.28 -10.09
CA ASP A 13 17.08 21.29 -9.27
C ASP A 13 15.72 21.82 -8.78
N LEU A 14 15.49 23.14 -8.78
CA LEU A 14 14.20 23.71 -8.38
C LEU A 14 13.23 23.74 -9.56
N ASP A 15 13.75 23.99 -10.77
CA ASP A 15 12.96 24.02 -12.01
C ASP A 15 12.32 22.65 -12.31
N GLN A 16 13.01 21.55 -12.03
CA GLN A 16 12.49 20.19 -12.25
C GLN A 16 11.43 19.75 -11.22
N PHE A 17 11.39 20.40 -10.05
CA PHE A 17 10.36 20.18 -9.03
C PHE A 17 9.11 21.04 -9.24
N GLU A 18 9.23 22.21 -9.87
CA GLU A 18 8.07 23.01 -10.27
C GLU A 18 7.35 22.41 -11.48
N ASP A 19 8.08 21.90 -12.49
CA ASP A 19 7.49 21.28 -13.69
C ASP A 19 6.58 20.08 -13.35
N LEU A 20 6.97 19.26 -12.36
CA LEU A 20 6.17 18.11 -11.91
C LEU A 20 4.99 18.51 -11.02
N ARG A 21 5.06 19.64 -10.32
CA ARG A 21 3.92 20.16 -9.55
C ARG A 21 2.90 20.78 -10.50
N ASP A 22 3.35 21.51 -11.52
CA ASP A 22 2.48 22.06 -12.56
C ASP A 22 1.82 20.97 -13.39
N ASP A 23 2.48 19.84 -13.68
CA ASP A 23 1.82 18.69 -14.33
C ASP A 23 0.71 18.07 -13.45
N VAL A 24 0.91 18.02 -12.12
CA VAL A 24 -0.10 17.50 -11.17
C VAL A 24 -1.24 18.49 -10.95
N ASP A 25 -0.98 19.80 -10.98
CA ASP A 25 -1.96 20.87 -10.77
C ASP A 25 -2.73 21.23 -12.07
N ALA A 26 -2.07 21.20 -13.23
CA ALA A 26 -2.70 21.40 -14.54
C ALA A 26 -3.61 20.23 -14.95
N GLN A 27 -3.36 19.01 -14.46
CA GLN A 27 -4.30 17.90 -14.56
C GLN A 27 -5.42 17.97 -13.51
N ALA A 28 -5.23 18.72 -12.42
CA ALA A 28 -6.26 18.94 -11.39
C ALA A 28 -7.34 19.94 -11.83
N GLU A 29 -7.05 20.85 -12.77
CA GLU A 29 -8.07 21.75 -13.33
C GLU A 29 -8.91 21.13 -14.48
N SER A 30 -8.46 20.00 -15.06
CA SER A 30 -9.23 19.26 -16.08
C SER A 30 -10.09 18.11 -15.54
N ASP A 31 -9.90 17.72 -14.28
CA ASP A 31 -10.78 16.75 -13.61
C ASP A 31 -12.06 17.47 -13.16
N GLU A 32 -12.95 17.70 -14.14
CA GLU A 32 -14.39 17.56 -13.92
C GLU A 32 -14.56 16.40 -12.92
N PHE A 33 -15.24 16.65 -11.79
CA PHE A 33 -15.48 15.63 -10.77
C PHE A 33 -15.90 14.35 -11.48
N ASP A 34 -14.96 13.41 -11.63
CA ASP A 34 -15.23 12.14 -12.26
C ASP A 34 -16.13 11.46 -11.23
N GLU A 35 -17.43 11.63 -11.46
CA GLU A 35 -18.50 10.88 -10.86
C GLU A 35 -18.08 9.44 -11.12
N PHE A 36 -17.45 8.81 -10.10
CA PHE A 36 -16.96 7.45 -10.19
C PHE A 36 -18.10 6.63 -10.76
N ASP A 37 -17.96 6.27 -12.03
CA ASP A 37 -18.97 5.53 -12.75
C ASP A 37 -18.96 4.14 -12.14
N VAL A 38 -19.83 3.91 -11.15
CA VAL A 38 -20.02 2.62 -10.48
C VAL A 38 -20.81 1.70 -11.43
N GLU A 39 -20.49 1.70 -12.72
CA GLU A 39 -21.31 0.98 -13.69
C GLU A 39 -20.96 -0.51 -13.77
N GLU A 40 -19.77 -0.95 -13.36
CA GLU A 40 -19.49 -2.38 -13.17
C GLU A 40 -18.54 -2.64 -11.98
N ARG A 41 -19.09 -3.19 -10.89
CA ARG A 41 -18.27 -3.73 -9.79
C ARG A 41 -17.42 -4.89 -10.33
N PRO A 42 -16.09 -4.91 -10.09
CA PRO A 42 -15.25 -6.02 -10.52
C PRO A 42 -15.74 -7.37 -9.98
N GLU A 43 -15.66 -8.41 -10.80
CA GLU A 43 -15.83 -9.78 -10.33
C GLU A 43 -14.75 -10.10 -9.28
N GLY A 44 -15.17 -10.45 -8.06
CA GLY A 44 -14.27 -10.67 -6.92
C GLY A 44 -14.25 -9.55 -5.88
N GLY A 45 -15.19 -8.58 -5.98
CA GLY A 45 -15.59 -7.57 -4.97
C GLY A 45 -15.04 -7.70 -3.55
N PRO A 46 -14.63 -6.63 -2.82
CA PRO A 46 -15.02 -6.61 -1.43
C PRO A 46 -16.56 -6.68 -1.41
N TYR A 47 -17.08 -7.76 -0.85
CA TYR A 47 -18.51 -8.02 -0.78
C TYR A 47 -19.07 -7.41 0.50
N ASP A 48 -20.23 -6.78 0.39
CA ASP A 48 -21.01 -6.47 1.58
C ASP A 48 -21.55 -7.78 2.17
N ARG A 49 -21.70 -7.81 3.50
CA ARG A 49 -22.12 -9.03 4.21
C ARG A 49 -23.45 -9.58 3.68
N ASP A 50 -24.37 -8.70 3.29
CA ASP A 50 -25.71 -9.04 2.85
C ASP A 50 -25.76 -9.55 1.40
N GLU A 51 -24.66 -9.47 0.66
CA GLU A 51 -24.55 -9.92 -0.73
C GLU A 51 -24.02 -11.35 -0.86
N LEU A 52 -23.64 -11.97 0.27
CA LEU A 52 -23.17 -13.36 0.29
C LEU A 52 -24.35 -14.32 0.19
N ASP A 53 -24.22 -15.37 -0.64
CA ASP A 53 -25.27 -16.38 -0.84
C ASP A 53 -25.70 -17.09 0.45
N ASP A 54 -24.74 -17.33 1.36
CA ASP A 54 -24.95 -17.87 2.70
C ASP A 54 -24.09 -17.10 3.72
N PRO A 55 -24.61 -15.99 4.29
CA PRO A 55 -23.83 -15.15 5.18
C PRO A 55 -23.53 -15.83 6.52
N GLU A 56 -24.37 -16.76 6.98
CA GLU A 56 -24.17 -17.50 8.23
C GLU A 56 -23.13 -18.61 8.08
N GLY A 57 -23.14 -19.34 6.95
CA GLY A 57 -22.10 -20.32 6.63
C GLY A 57 -20.76 -19.67 6.29
N ALA A 58 -20.78 -18.58 5.52
CA ALA A 58 -19.56 -17.84 5.15
C ALA A 58 -18.86 -17.22 6.37
N ALA A 59 -19.60 -16.81 7.40
CA ALA A 59 -19.02 -16.29 8.64
C ALA A 59 -18.20 -17.35 9.40
N GLN A 60 -18.49 -18.65 9.23
CA GLN A 60 -17.80 -19.73 9.95
C GLN A 60 -16.41 -20.04 9.34
N SER A 61 -16.18 -19.71 8.06
CA SER A 61 -14.92 -19.95 7.36
C SER A 61 -14.12 -18.67 7.09
N ARG A 62 -14.54 -17.54 7.68
CA ARG A 62 -13.89 -16.23 7.54
C ARG A 62 -13.33 -15.77 8.88
N LEU A 63 -12.18 -15.11 8.83
CA LEU A 63 -11.61 -14.39 9.96
C LEU A 63 -12.34 -13.06 10.14
N ASP A 64 -12.95 -12.87 11.30
CA ASP A 64 -13.60 -11.61 11.68
C ASP A 64 -12.59 -10.66 12.34
N LEU A 65 -12.36 -9.50 11.70
CA LEU A 65 -11.48 -8.44 12.20
C LEU A 65 -12.29 -7.22 12.70
N GLY A 66 -13.60 -7.36 12.87
CA GLY A 66 -14.53 -6.31 13.28
C GLY A 66 -15.04 -5.48 12.10
N SER A 67 -14.14 -4.84 11.35
CA SER A 67 -14.53 -4.00 10.20
C SER A 67 -14.59 -4.77 8.88
N VAL A 68 -13.84 -5.87 8.77
CA VAL A 68 -13.76 -6.68 7.55
C VAL A 68 -13.74 -8.17 7.92
N GLN A 69 -14.26 -9.01 7.02
CA GLN A 69 -14.23 -10.46 7.16
C GLN A 69 -13.43 -11.09 6.01
N VAL A 70 -12.31 -11.73 6.35
CA VAL A 70 -11.34 -12.22 5.37
C VAL A 70 -11.44 -13.76 5.26
N PRO A 71 -11.62 -14.33 4.06
CA PRO A 71 -11.64 -15.78 3.90
C PRO A 71 -10.27 -16.39 4.23
N LEU A 72 -10.29 -17.51 4.95
CA LEU A 72 -9.08 -18.25 5.28
C LEU A 72 -8.91 -19.41 4.28
N PRO A 73 -7.89 -19.37 3.39
CA PRO A 73 -7.61 -20.50 2.50
C PRO A 73 -7.15 -21.71 3.31
N GLU A 74 -7.32 -22.90 2.75
CA GLU A 74 -6.81 -24.12 3.37
C GLU A 74 -5.29 -24.02 3.59
N GLY A 75 -4.84 -24.35 4.81
CA GLY A 75 -3.43 -24.22 5.19
C GLY A 75 -2.97 -22.79 5.53
N GLY A 76 -3.86 -21.79 5.44
CA GLY A 76 -3.60 -20.42 5.87
C GLY A 76 -3.39 -20.32 7.39
N GLN A 77 -2.31 -19.65 7.81
CA GLN A 77 -1.99 -19.39 9.21
C GLN A 77 -2.15 -17.91 9.52
N ILE A 78 -2.72 -17.60 10.68
CA ILE A 78 -2.88 -16.22 11.14
C ILE A 78 -1.73 -15.90 12.10
N GLN A 79 -1.03 -14.81 11.83
CA GLN A 79 -0.05 -14.23 12.73
C GLN A 79 -0.52 -12.84 13.15
N VAL A 80 -0.55 -12.61 14.46
CA VAL A 80 -0.89 -11.31 15.03
C VAL A 80 0.37 -10.70 15.64
N GLU A 81 0.69 -9.48 15.23
CA GLU A 81 1.71 -8.66 15.85
C GLU A 81 1.07 -7.83 16.95
N MET A 82 1.65 -7.90 18.16
CA MET A 82 1.14 -7.20 19.35
C MET A 82 2.09 -6.06 19.70
N ALA A 83 1.53 -4.88 19.95
CA ALA A 83 2.27 -3.76 20.52
C ALA A 83 2.63 -4.03 22.00
N GLN A 84 3.54 -3.22 22.55
CA GLN A 84 4.04 -3.38 23.93
C GLN A 84 2.96 -3.22 25.00
N ASP A 85 1.89 -2.47 24.68
CA ASP A 85 0.71 -2.27 25.51
C ASP A 85 -0.30 -3.42 25.42
N GLY A 86 -0.05 -4.42 24.57
CA GLY A 86 -0.95 -5.56 24.34
C GLY A 86 -2.05 -5.27 23.32
N THR A 87 -2.01 -4.15 22.59
CA THR A 87 -2.93 -3.87 21.50
C THR A 87 -2.47 -4.60 20.22
N PRO A 88 -3.37 -5.25 19.45
CA PRO A 88 -3.00 -5.82 18.15
C PRO A 88 -2.59 -4.70 17.18
N GLN A 89 -1.37 -4.77 16.67
CA GLN A 89 -0.79 -3.78 15.75
C GLN A 89 -0.98 -4.17 14.29
N ALA A 90 -0.78 -5.44 13.95
CA ALA A 90 -0.94 -5.95 12.60
C ALA A 90 -1.44 -7.38 12.59
N VAL A 91 -2.21 -7.73 11.56
CA VAL A 91 -2.66 -9.10 11.29
C VAL A 91 -2.13 -9.53 9.94
N HIS A 92 -1.51 -10.71 9.92
CA HIS A 92 -0.96 -11.32 8.73
C HIS A 92 -1.61 -12.67 8.47
N LEU A 93 -2.00 -12.89 7.22
CA LEU A 93 -2.37 -14.19 6.70
C LEU A 93 -1.16 -14.78 5.96
N VAL A 94 -0.61 -15.87 6.49
CA VAL A 94 0.52 -16.58 5.93
C VAL A 94 0.01 -17.79 5.14
N THR A 95 0.40 -17.88 3.88
CA THR A 95 0.06 -18.98 2.96
C THR A 95 1.34 -19.56 2.37
N GLU A 96 1.24 -20.65 1.61
CA GLU A 96 2.38 -21.21 0.88
C GLU A 96 2.94 -20.25 -0.19
N HIS A 97 2.12 -19.33 -0.69
CA HIS A 97 2.49 -18.38 -1.75
C HIS A 97 3.10 -17.08 -1.21
N GLY A 98 2.92 -16.80 0.09
CA GLY A 98 3.42 -15.57 0.69
C GLY A 98 2.59 -15.12 1.88
N ARG A 99 2.81 -13.86 2.27
CA ARG A 99 2.17 -13.24 3.43
C ARG A 99 1.34 -12.03 2.99
N VAL A 100 0.08 -12.02 3.39
CA VAL A 100 -0.85 -10.91 3.18
C VAL A 100 -0.98 -10.15 4.49
N THR A 101 -0.73 -8.85 4.47
CA THR A 101 -0.98 -7.96 5.63
C THR A 101 -2.25 -7.18 5.38
N ILE A 102 -3.16 -7.21 6.35
CA ILE A 102 -4.45 -6.53 6.24
C ILE A 102 -4.36 -5.23 7.03
N ALA A 103 -4.59 -4.10 6.35
CA ALA A 103 -4.68 -2.78 6.96
C ALA A 103 -5.96 -2.10 6.48
N ALA A 104 -6.82 -1.70 7.42
CA ALA A 104 -8.06 -1.01 7.13
C ALA A 104 -7.88 0.48 7.40
N TYR A 105 -8.02 1.30 6.35
CA TYR A 105 -8.02 2.75 6.46
C TYR A 105 -9.42 3.27 6.13
N ALA A 106 -9.97 4.12 6.99
CA ALA A 106 -11.23 4.78 6.72
C ALA A 106 -10.95 6.10 5.99
N ALA A 107 -11.61 6.30 4.84
CA ALA A 107 -11.53 7.56 4.13
C ALA A 107 -12.10 8.69 5.00
N PRO A 108 -11.37 9.80 5.22
CA PRO A 108 -11.98 11.00 5.77
C PRO A 108 -13.03 11.56 4.80
N LYS A 109 -13.96 12.36 5.30
CA LYS A 109 -15.06 12.93 4.50
C LYS A 109 -14.58 13.88 3.39
N SER A 110 -13.33 14.32 3.43
CA SER A 110 -12.71 15.19 2.44
C SER A 110 -12.20 14.36 1.24
N PRO A 111 -12.50 14.77 0.01
CA PRO A 111 -11.92 14.14 -1.18
C PRO A 111 -10.40 14.35 -1.22
N GLY A 112 -9.69 13.50 -1.97
CA GLY A 112 -8.25 13.68 -2.25
C GLY A 112 -7.28 12.98 -1.31
N GLN A 113 -7.66 12.66 -0.07
CA GLN A 113 -6.73 12.07 0.92
C GLN A 113 -6.06 10.77 0.46
N TRP A 114 -6.78 9.92 -0.29
CA TRP A 114 -6.22 8.68 -0.82
C TRP A 114 -5.07 8.90 -1.80
N ARG A 115 -5.07 10.01 -2.54
CA ARG A 115 -3.97 10.36 -3.45
C ARG A 115 -2.71 10.67 -2.66
N GLU A 116 -2.84 11.40 -1.55
CA GLU A 116 -1.73 11.70 -0.64
C GLU A 116 -1.18 10.41 0.00
N VAL A 117 -2.05 9.57 0.57
CA VAL A 117 -1.64 8.31 1.20
C VAL A 117 -0.95 7.36 0.21
N ALA A 118 -1.44 7.28 -1.02
CA ALA A 118 -0.81 6.49 -2.08
C ALA A 118 0.58 7.06 -2.45
N GLY A 119 0.73 8.38 -2.47
CA GLY A 119 2.01 9.07 -2.67
C GLY A 119 3.01 8.74 -1.56
N ASP A 120 2.60 8.88 -0.30
CA ASP A 120 3.43 8.58 0.88
C ASP A 120 3.87 7.11 0.89
N LEU A 121 2.95 6.18 0.56
CA LEU A 121 3.26 4.76 0.46
C LEU A 121 4.28 4.48 -0.66
N ALA A 122 4.13 5.10 -1.82
CA ALA A 122 5.07 4.96 -2.92
C ALA A 122 6.46 5.51 -2.57
N GLU A 123 6.52 6.63 -1.84
CA GLU A 123 7.80 7.18 -1.36
C GLU A 123 8.48 6.23 -0.38
N SER A 124 7.73 5.70 0.60
CA SER A 124 8.24 4.72 1.56
C SER A 124 8.79 3.47 0.85
N LEU A 125 8.05 2.92 -0.11
CA LEU A 125 8.49 1.74 -0.86
C LEU A 125 9.74 2.01 -1.70
N ARG A 126 9.89 3.22 -2.24
CA ARG A 126 11.08 3.61 -3.01
C ARG A 126 12.29 3.77 -2.08
N ALA A 127 12.10 4.29 -0.87
CA ALA A 127 13.14 4.34 0.15
C ALA A 127 13.63 2.93 0.53
N ASP A 128 12.73 1.94 0.51
CA ASP A 128 13.03 0.51 0.68
C ASP A 128 13.63 -0.15 -0.57
N GLN A 129 14.05 0.63 -1.56
CA GLN A 129 14.67 0.19 -2.82
C GLN A 129 13.76 -0.72 -3.68
N ALA A 130 12.44 -0.58 -3.57
CA ALA A 130 11.50 -1.23 -4.47
C ALA A 130 11.47 -0.56 -5.85
N GLU A 131 11.30 -1.36 -6.91
CA GLU A 131 10.90 -0.86 -8.22
C GLU A 131 9.39 -0.67 -8.24
N ILE A 132 8.92 0.53 -8.56
CA ILE A 132 7.51 0.91 -8.43
C ILE A 132 6.92 1.23 -9.81
N SER A 133 5.71 0.74 -10.07
CA SER A 133 4.87 1.11 -11.20
C SER A 133 3.43 1.35 -10.75
N VAL A 134 2.76 2.34 -11.36
CA VAL A 134 1.32 2.55 -11.18
C VAL A 134 0.60 1.94 -12.37
N GLN A 135 -0.42 1.12 -12.11
CA GLN A 135 -1.20 0.42 -13.13
C GLN A 135 -2.68 0.70 -12.92
N THR A 136 -3.46 0.68 -14.00
CA THR A 136 -4.93 0.72 -13.88
C THR A 136 -5.43 -0.72 -13.84
N GLY A 137 -5.89 -1.14 -12.66
CA GLY A 137 -6.44 -2.46 -12.42
C GLY A 137 -7.95 -2.40 -12.18
N PRO A 138 -8.57 -3.55 -11.83
CA PRO A 138 -10.01 -3.63 -11.58
C PRO A 138 -10.50 -2.68 -10.48
N TRP A 139 -9.61 -2.30 -9.54
CA TRP A 139 -9.95 -1.44 -8.41
C TRP A 139 -9.61 0.04 -8.66
N GLY A 140 -9.33 0.41 -9.91
CA GLY A 140 -8.84 1.73 -10.28
C GLY A 140 -7.32 1.77 -10.33
N ARG A 141 -6.70 2.88 -9.88
CA ARG A 141 -5.24 3.03 -9.89
C ARG A 141 -4.60 2.24 -8.76
N GLU A 142 -3.72 1.32 -9.11
CA GLU A 142 -3.04 0.39 -8.22
C GLU A 142 -1.52 0.64 -8.21
N LEU A 143 -0.91 0.51 -7.03
CA LEU A 143 0.54 0.66 -6.84
C LEU A 143 1.20 -0.73 -6.80
N HIS A 144 2.06 -1.02 -7.78
CA HIS A 144 2.82 -2.26 -7.84
C HIS A 144 4.27 -1.98 -7.47
N ALA A 145 4.74 -2.66 -6.42
CA ALA A 145 6.12 -2.58 -5.97
C ALA A 145 6.79 -3.95 -6.03
N VAL A 146 7.93 -4.04 -6.70
CA VAL A 146 8.78 -5.23 -6.74
C VAL A 146 10.02 -4.94 -5.93
N THR A 147 10.13 -5.57 -4.76
CA THR A 147 11.35 -5.52 -3.96
C THR A 147 12.28 -6.64 -4.40
N ARG A 148 13.57 -6.32 -4.53
CA ARG A 148 14.59 -7.36 -4.71
C ARG A 148 14.75 -8.02 -3.36
N THR A 149 14.17 -9.21 -3.18
CA THR A 149 14.33 -9.95 -1.93
C THR A 149 15.82 -10.12 -1.67
N PRO A 150 16.41 -9.59 -0.58
CA PRO A 150 17.76 -9.99 -0.23
C PRO A 150 17.69 -11.48 0.03
N THR A 151 18.42 -12.26 -0.76
CA THR A 151 18.61 -13.69 -0.53
C THR A 151 18.90 -13.87 0.96
N CYS A 152 18.05 -14.63 1.65
CA CYS A 152 18.25 -14.91 3.06
C CYS A 152 19.64 -15.52 3.24
N ALA A 153 20.62 -14.70 3.63
CA ALA A 153 21.91 -15.19 4.04
C ALA A 153 21.68 -15.84 5.40
N SER A 154 21.51 -17.17 5.39
CA SER A 154 21.53 -18.00 6.59
C SER A 154 22.84 -17.76 7.32
N SER A 155 22.84 -16.80 8.27
CA SER A 155 23.92 -16.65 9.23
C SER A 155 23.68 -17.67 10.33
N ALA A 156 24.18 -18.88 10.09
CA ALA A 156 24.37 -19.89 11.12
C ALA A 156 25.33 -19.32 12.18
N SER A 157 24.78 -18.70 13.23
CA SER A 157 25.49 -18.38 14.45
C SER A 157 25.80 -19.69 15.18
N THR A 158 26.94 -20.30 14.86
CA THR A 158 27.50 -21.41 15.64
C THR A 158 28.20 -20.81 16.86
N ALA A 159 27.63 -21.13 18.03
CA ALA A 159 28.19 -20.83 19.34
C ALA A 159 29.62 -21.38 19.49
N ARG A 160 30.49 -20.59 20.12
CA ARG A 160 31.75 -21.06 20.72
C ARG A 160 31.58 -20.99 22.23
N ALA A 161 31.49 -22.15 22.88
CA ALA A 161 31.57 -22.30 24.32
C ALA A 161 32.71 -23.30 24.63
N GLY A 162 33.62 -22.90 25.53
CA GLY A 162 34.61 -23.76 26.17
C GLY A 162 35.86 -24.03 25.37
#